data_AF-A0A3T1DB61-F1
#
_entry.id   AF-A0A3T1DB61-F1
#
_cell.length_a   1.000
_cell.length_b   1.000
_cell.length_c   1.000
_cell.angle_alpha   90.00
_cell.angle_beta   90.00
_cell.angle_gamma   90.00
#
_symmetry.space_group_name_H-M   'P 1'
#
loop_
_entity.id
_entity.type
_entity.pdbx_description
1 polymer ?
#
loop_
_entity_poly.entity_id
_entity_poly.type
_entity_poly.pdbx_seq_one_letter_code
_entity_poly.pdbx_strand_id
1 'polypeptide(L)'
;MSEIEDLKKAYEILGLPEDATREQVENRYFILMKQARAAQSRTEEANDEENRKLDHSEINRAYNLVLGMESGKISTVEKPTKLAHFFHYYRLHVIVGIIIVLVAGYMIKEGIDNRRAAANLPPSSLSVSVFGDFYFADAEILEKNMLELIPDWQRIDTKLVFVPTEIKSQQDMAMQQKSVLMLMTERSELYITDELSFKNLSAQGAFVNLKEFEASHPLNIPADKIRKAKSEDDTEEQPYGIDITGNPIFKNIELNGQHTIIAIRAKEEKWDNTGLLLEKLIQTTP
;
A
#
# COMPACT_ATOMS: atom_id res chain seq x y z
N MET A 1 32.89 38.32 61.05
CA MET A 1 34.03 37.56 60.47
C MET A 1 33.75 37.49 58.98
N SER A 2 34.72 37.83 58.13
CA SER A 2 34.46 38.00 56.70
C SER A 2 34.35 36.64 56.00
N GLU A 3 33.42 36.48 55.06
CA GLU A 3 33.19 35.21 54.32
C GLU A 3 34.47 34.68 53.64
N ILE A 4 35.41 35.57 53.32
CA ILE A 4 36.72 35.26 52.72
C ILE A 4 37.63 34.52 53.73
N GLU A 5 37.54 34.88 55.00
CA GLU A 5 38.33 34.28 56.07
C GLU A 5 37.87 32.85 56.38
N ASP A 6 36.55 32.61 56.31
CA ASP A 6 35.96 31.28 56.44
C ASP A 6 36.32 30.36 55.26
N LEU A 7 36.47 30.90 54.04
CA LEU A 7 36.91 30.15 52.87
C LEU A 7 38.36 29.70 52.97
N LYS A 8 39.25 30.60 53.36
CA LYS A 8 40.66 30.30 53.57
C LYS A 8 40.84 29.19 54.61
N LYS A 9 40.07 29.27 55.70
CA LYS A 9 40.04 28.24 56.73
C LYS A 9 39.49 26.90 56.20
N ALA A 10 38.52 26.93 55.28
CA ALA A 10 38.00 25.70 54.66
C ALA A 10 39.05 25.01 53.75
N TYR A 11 39.81 25.76 52.95
CA TYR A 11 40.93 25.21 52.17
C TYR A 11 42.03 24.64 53.07
N GLU A 12 42.34 25.31 54.18
CA GLU A 12 43.30 24.83 55.18
C GLU A 12 42.84 23.51 55.84
N ILE A 13 41.55 23.40 56.22
CA ILE A 13 40.96 22.17 56.76
C ILE A 13 41.05 21.00 55.76
N LEU A 14 40.88 21.28 54.47
CA LEU A 14 41.02 20.27 53.42
C LEU A 14 42.49 19.99 53.06
N GLY A 15 43.43 20.83 53.51
CA GLY A 15 44.86 20.75 53.20
C GLY A 15 45.14 21.04 51.72
N LEU A 16 44.41 21.98 51.13
CA LEU A 16 44.52 22.39 49.74
C LEU A 16 44.94 23.86 49.64
N PRO A 17 45.63 24.25 48.56
CA PRO A 17 45.85 25.67 48.27
C PRO A 17 44.53 26.35 47.85
N GLU A 18 44.44 27.66 48.06
CA GLU A 18 43.24 28.47 47.77
C GLU A 18 42.86 28.48 46.27
N ASP A 19 43.76 28.06 45.38
CA ASP A 19 43.58 27.94 43.92
C ASP A 19 43.28 26.50 43.45
N ALA A 20 43.03 25.56 44.36
CA ALA A 20 42.74 24.17 44.02
C ALA A 20 41.50 24.04 43.13
N THR A 21 41.57 23.19 42.10
CA THR A 21 40.44 22.95 41.21
C THR A 21 39.35 22.14 41.91
N ARG A 22 38.11 22.27 41.44
CA ARG A 22 36.96 21.49 41.94
C ARG A 22 37.25 19.98 42.00
N GLU A 23 37.89 19.42 40.97
CA GLU A 23 38.26 18.00 40.95
C GLU A 23 39.28 17.64 42.05
N GLN A 24 40.22 18.54 42.35
CA GLN A 24 41.17 18.36 43.46
C GLN A 24 40.47 18.42 44.82
N VAL A 25 39.49 19.32 44.97
CA VAL A 25 38.66 19.44 46.18
C VAL A 25 37.84 18.16 46.41
N GLU A 26 37.17 17.65 45.38
CA GLU A 26 36.36 16.41 45.44
C GLU A 26 37.24 15.19 45.75
N ASN A 27 38.38 15.04 45.09
CA ASN A 27 39.32 13.93 45.34
C ASN A 27 39.89 13.98 46.76
N ARG A 28 40.23 15.18 47.25
CA ARG A 28 40.77 15.35 48.60
C ARG A 28 39.74 15.04 49.67
N TYR A 29 38.50 15.50 49.48
CA TYR A 29 37.38 15.17 50.36
C TYR A 29 37.15 13.66 50.45
N PHE A 30 37.20 12.95 49.32
CA PHE A 30 37.08 11.48 49.30
C PHE A 30 38.17 10.79 50.12
N ILE A 31 39.43 11.23 49.97
CA ILE A 31 40.58 10.70 50.73
C ILE A 31 40.39 10.94 52.23
N LEU A 32 40.01 12.15 52.62
CA LEU A 32 39.81 12.52 54.03
C LEU A 32 38.65 11.74 54.65
N MET A 33 37.54 11.55 53.95
CA MET A 33 36.41 10.73 54.42
C MET A 33 36.79 9.26 54.58
N LYS A 34 37.61 8.72 53.67
CA LYS A 34 38.12 7.35 53.78
C LYS A 34 39.04 7.18 54.99
N GLN A 35 39.93 8.14 55.23
CA GLN A 35 40.82 8.15 56.39
C GLN A 35 40.04 8.29 57.70
N ALA A 36 39.07 9.20 57.75
CA ALA A 36 38.29 9.46 58.95
C ALA A 36 37.40 8.26 59.34
N ARG A 37 36.86 7.53 58.36
CA ARG A 37 36.16 6.25 58.60
C ARG A 37 37.12 5.16 59.09
N ALA A 38 38.30 5.05 58.48
CA ALA A 38 39.30 4.06 58.88
C ALA A 38 39.87 4.32 60.29
N ALA A 39 39.96 5.58 60.70
CA ALA A 39 40.35 5.98 62.05
C ALA A 39 39.25 5.63 63.06
N GLN A 40 37.98 5.91 62.75
CA GLN A 40 36.84 5.59 63.61
C GLN A 40 36.70 4.09 63.90
N SER A 41 37.00 3.23 62.92
CA SER A 41 37.05 1.77 63.10
C SER A 41 38.23 1.24 63.92
N ARG A 42 39.22 2.08 64.27
CA ARG A 42 40.38 1.69 65.10
C ARG A 42 40.29 2.21 66.54
N THR A 43 39.33 3.09 66.84
CA THR A 43 39.20 3.76 68.15
C THR A 43 38.10 3.13 69.02
N GLU A 44 37.47 2.04 68.60
CA GLU A 44 36.51 1.29 69.44
C GLU A 44 37.19 0.40 70.52
N GLU A 45 38.53 0.32 70.57
CA GLU A 45 39.25 -0.55 71.53
C GLU A 45 40.25 0.16 72.48
N ALA A 46 40.29 1.50 72.56
CA ALA A 46 41.13 2.16 73.57
C ALA A 46 40.52 3.48 74.05
N ASN A 47 40.07 3.51 75.30
CA ASN A 47 39.88 4.73 76.08
C ASN A 47 41.24 5.43 76.20
N ASP A 48 41.40 6.61 75.60
CA ASP A 48 42.23 7.69 76.15
C ASP A 48 41.98 9.02 75.42
N GLU A 49 41.70 10.04 76.22
CA GLU A 49 41.37 11.42 75.87
C GLU A 49 42.61 12.23 75.43
N GLU A 50 43.27 11.92 74.31
CA GLU A 50 44.21 12.91 73.71
C GLU A 50 44.65 12.62 72.28
N ASN A 51 43.72 12.25 71.39
CA ASN A 51 44.06 12.14 69.97
C ASN A 51 43.00 12.79 69.08
N ARG A 52 43.45 13.74 68.25
CA ARG A 52 42.65 14.60 67.35
C ARG A 52 41.61 13.77 66.59
N LYS A 53 40.35 13.82 67.06
CA LYS A 53 39.18 13.50 66.23
C LYS A 53 39.20 14.47 65.06
N LEU A 54 39.62 14.02 63.89
CA LEU A 54 39.26 14.69 62.64
C LEU A 54 37.74 14.57 62.54
N ASP A 55 37.05 15.60 63.00
CA ASP A 55 35.60 15.61 63.11
C ASP A 55 35.01 15.60 61.69
N HIS A 56 34.27 14.54 61.37
CA HIS A 56 33.64 14.36 60.06
C HIS A 56 32.76 15.57 59.71
N SER A 57 32.22 16.25 60.73
CA SER A 57 31.40 17.44 60.57
C SER A 57 32.19 18.63 60.04
N GLU A 58 33.45 18.81 60.45
CA GLU A 58 34.30 19.92 60.02
C GLU A 58 34.75 19.75 58.57
N ILE A 59 35.13 18.52 58.18
CA ILE A 59 35.51 18.20 56.80
C ILE A 59 34.34 18.41 55.84
N ASN A 60 33.14 17.97 56.23
CA ASN A 60 31.93 18.15 55.41
C ASN A 60 31.52 19.63 55.33
N ARG A 61 31.65 20.39 56.43
CA ARG A 61 31.40 21.84 56.42
C ARG A 61 32.37 22.58 55.50
N ALA A 62 33.65 22.27 55.54
CA ALA A 62 34.67 22.87 54.68
C ALA A 62 34.41 22.57 53.19
N TYR A 63 34.11 21.30 52.86
CA TYR A 63 33.76 20.88 51.50
C TYR A 63 32.55 21.64 50.95
N ASN A 64 31.46 21.71 51.72
CA ASN A 64 30.25 22.41 51.29
C ASN A 64 30.45 23.92 51.15
N LEU A 65 31.34 24.52 51.94
CA LEU A 65 31.65 25.95 51.86
C LEU A 65 32.46 26.29 50.60
N VAL A 66 33.45 25.47 50.26
CA VAL A 66 34.24 25.61 49.02
C VAL A 66 33.35 25.44 47.79
N LEU A 67 32.56 24.37 47.72
CA LEU A 67 31.64 24.13 46.58
C LEU A 67 30.47 25.10 46.53
N GLY A 68 29.95 25.54 47.67
CA GLY A 68 28.84 26.48 47.74
C GLY A 68 29.20 27.85 47.15
N MET A 69 30.42 28.32 47.38
CA MET A 69 30.90 29.59 46.81
C MET A 69 31.40 29.46 45.37
N GLU A 70 31.96 28.31 44.96
CA GLU A 70 32.26 28.03 43.55
C GLU A 70 30.99 27.87 42.69
N SER A 71 29.93 27.26 43.25
CA SER A 71 28.64 27.07 42.57
C SER A 71 27.87 28.38 42.38
N GLY A 72 28.22 29.46 43.09
CA GLY A 72 27.71 30.80 42.85
C GLY A 72 28.31 31.48 41.61
N LYS A 73 29.40 30.93 41.04
CA LYS A 73 30.13 31.55 39.91
C LYS A 73 30.17 30.71 38.63
N ILE A 74 29.70 29.46 38.61
CA ILE A 74 29.76 28.61 37.39
C ILE A 74 28.47 27.81 37.19
N SER A 75 27.80 28.12 36.07
CA SER A 75 26.95 27.27 35.23
C SER A 75 25.44 27.15 35.51
N THR A 76 24.69 27.96 34.76
CA THR A 76 23.41 27.59 34.15
C THR A 76 23.61 26.38 33.22
N VAL A 77 23.70 25.16 33.76
CA VAL A 77 23.45 23.97 32.96
C VAL A 77 21.96 23.69 33.03
N GLU A 78 21.21 24.17 32.04
CA GLU A 78 19.85 23.69 31.82
C GLU A 78 19.94 22.17 31.63
N LYS A 79 19.42 21.41 32.60
CA LYS A 79 19.28 19.96 32.47
C LYS A 79 18.51 19.69 31.18
N PRO A 80 19.05 18.93 30.21
CA PRO A 80 18.32 18.63 28.98
C PRO A 80 17.00 17.99 29.38
N THR A 81 15.90 18.65 29.04
CA THR A 81 14.55 18.12 29.30
C THR A 81 14.42 16.78 28.58
N LYS A 82 13.65 15.84 29.14
CA LYS A 82 13.50 14.46 28.61
C LYS A 82 13.15 14.41 27.11
N LEU A 83 12.52 15.48 26.60
CA LEU A 83 12.21 15.67 25.18
C LEU A 83 13.46 15.86 24.31
N ALA A 84 14.47 16.59 24.77
CA ALA A 84 15.72 16.79 24.02
C ALA A 84 16.47 15.46 23.83
N HIS A 85 16.51 14.60 24.86
CA HIS A 85 17.06 13.25 24.75
C HIS A 85 16.28 12.35 23.79
N PHE A 86 14.94 12.45 23.80
CA PHE A 86 14.09 11.70 22.88
C PHE A 86 14.35 12.08 21.41
N PHE A 87 14.37 13.37 21.08
CA PHE A 87 14.67 13.80 19.71
C PHE A 87 16.12 13.51 19.30
N HIS A 88 17.09 13.54 20.23
CA HIS A 88 18.48 13.22 19.91
C HIS A 88 18.66 11.77 19.45
N TYR A 89 18.00 10.81 20.12
CA TYR A 89 18.14 9.38 19.82
C TYR A 89 17.14 8.88 18.76
N TYR A 90 15.92 9.44 18.73
CA TYR A 90 14.83 8.94 17.88
C TYR A 90 14.55 9.79 16.64
N ARG A 91 15.33 10.83 16.34
CA ARG A 91 15.11 11.69 15.15
C ARG A 91 14.86 10.90 13.85
N LEU A 92 15.61 9.83 13.63
CA LEU A 92 15.47 9.00 12.43
C LEU A 92 14.15 8.20 12.46
N HIS A 93 13.82 7.59 13.59
CA HIS A 93 12.58 6.81 13.75
C HIS A 93 11.33 7.71 13.66
N VAL A 94 11.41 8.94 14.15
CA VAL A 94 10.33 9.93 14.02
C VAL A 94 10.12 10.31 12.56
N ILE A 95 11.19 10.56 11.81
CA ILE A 95 11.10 10.86 10.36
C ILE A 95 10.53 9.65 9.60
N VAL A 96 11.04 8.44 9.85
CA VAL A 96 10.53 7.21 9.22
C VAL A 96 9.05 6.98 9.57
N GLY A 97 8.66 7.20 10.83
CA GLY A 97 7.27 7.09 11.28
C GLY A 97 6.35 8.07 10.56
N ILE A 98 6.78 9.33 10.38
CA ILE A 98 6.02 10.33 9.62
C ILE A 98 5.89 9.90 8.15
N ILE A 99 6.96 9.39 7.52
CA ILE A 99 6.91 8.90 6.15
C ILE A 99 5.92 7.74 6.00
N ILE A 100 5.94 6.77 6.92
CA ILE A 100 4.99 5.65 6.92
C ILE A 100 3.54 6.15 7.04
N VAL A 101 3.29 7.11 7.94
CA VAL A 101 1.95 7.69 8.11
C VAL A 101 1.49 8.42 6.84
N LEU A 102 2.39 9.16 6.17
CA LEU A 102 2.08 9.83 4.91
C LEU A 102 1.79 8.83 3.78
N VAL A 103 2.58 7.76 3.65
CA VAL A 103 2.35 6.69 2.66
C VAL A 103 1.03 5.97 2.92
N ALA A 104 0.74 5.62 4.18
CA ALA A 104 -0.53 5.00 4.56
C ALA A 104 -1.71 5.94 4.27
N GLY A 105 -1.59 7.22 4.62
CA GLY A 105 -2.59 8.24 4.31
C GLY A 105 -2.83 8.40 2.80
N TYR A 106 -1.76 8.38 2.01
CA TYR A 106 -1.84 8.42 0.54
C TYR A 106 -2.56 7.19 -0.02
N MET A 107 -2.19 5.98 0.41
CA MET A 107 -2.84 4.74 -0.03
C MET A 107 -4.33 4.69 0.34
N ILE A 108 -4.70 5.14 1.53
CA ILE A 108 -6.10 5.22 1.97
C ILE A 108 -6.87 6.23 1.10
N LYS A 109 -6.30 7.42 0.88
CA LYS A 109 -6.92 8.44 0.04
C LYS A 109 -7.13 7.93 -1.38
N GLU A 110 -6.12 7.34 -1.99
CA GLU A 110 -6.19 6.77 -3.34
C GLU A 110 -7.23 5.64 -3.43
N GLY A 111 -7.29 4.76 -2.43
CA GLY A 111 -8.33 3.73 -2.36
C GLY A 111 -9.75 4.28 -2.23
N ILE A 112 -9.95 5.35 -1.45
CA ILE A 112 -11.26 6.02 -1.32
C ILE A 112 -11.61 6.75 -2.61
N ASP A 113 -10.68 7.49 -3.19
CA ASP A 113 -10.90 8.27 -4.42
C ASP A 113 -11.19 7.34 -5.61
N ASN A 114 -10.47 6.22 -5.75
CA ASN A 114 -10.78 5.22 -6.78
C ASN A 114 -12.16 4.58 -6.57
N ARG A 115 -12.56 4.31 -5.33
CA ARG A 115 -13.92 3.80 -5.04
C ARG A 115 -15.00 4.83 -5.35
N ARG A 116 -14.76 6.11 -5.05
CA ARG A 116 -15.68 7.20 -5.39
C ARG A 116 -15.78 7.41 -6.89
N ALA A 117 -14.65 7.37 -7.60
CA ALA A 117 -14.61 7.41 -9.05
C ALA A 117 -15.41 6.25 -9.65
N ALA A 118 -15.22 5.03 -9.13
CA ALA A 118 -15.97 3.86 -9.57
C ALA A 118 -17.48 3.95 -9.24
N ALA A 119 -17.85 4.49 -8.07
CA ALA A 119 -19.24 4.65 -7.66
C ALA A 119 -19.98 5.77 -8.41
N ASN A 120 -19.26 6.73 -8.97
CA ASN A 120 -19.83 7.84 -9.75
C ASN A 120 -19.93 7.53 -11.25
N LEU A 121 -19.50 6.34 -11.69
CA LEU A 121 -19.73 5.89 -13.06
C LEU A 121 -21.24 5.69 -13.28
N PRO A 122 -21.79 6.11 -14.42
CA PRO A 122 -23.17 5.79 -14.77
C PRO A 122 -23.34 4.26 -14.84
N PRO A 123 -24.55 3.74 -14.53
CA PRO A 123 -24.80 2.31 -14.60
C PRO A 123 -24.53 1.79 -16.02
N SER A 124 -23.90 0.63 -16.11
CA SER A 124 -23.58 0.02 -17.40
C SER A 124 -24.85 -0.53 -18.06
N SER A 125 -25.06 -0.20 -19.34
CA SER A 125 -26.14 -0.80 -20.12
C SER A 125 -25.90 -2.31 -20.32
N LEU A 126 -24.65 -2.65 -20.65
CA LEU A 126 -24.11 -4.01 -20.81
C LEU A 126 -22.64 -4.04 -20.39
N SER A 127 -22.11 -5.24 -20.20
CA SER A 127 -20.67 -5.50 -20.16
C SER A 127 -20.26 -6.43 -21.31
N VAL A 128 -19.10 -6.14 -21.89
CA VAL A 128 -18.55 -6.83 -23.05
C VAL A 128 -17.12 -7.25 -22.72
N SER A 129 -16.83 -8.54 -22.85
CA SER A 129 -15.48 -9.07 -22.67
C SER A 129 -14.86 -9.41 -24.02
N VAL A 130 -13.75 -8.78 -24.34
CA VAL A 130 -12.90 -9.15 -25.48
C VAL A 130 -11.95 -10.25 -24.98
N PHE A 131 -12.22 -11.49 -25.35
CA PHE A 131 -11.58 -12.68 -24.79
C PHE A 131 -10.87 -13.48 -25.89
N GLY A 132 -9.54 -13.47 -25.85
CA GLY A 132 -8.71 -14.13 -26.87
C GLY A 132 -7.36 -13.46 -27.07
N ASP A 133 -6.74 -13.74 -28.22
CA ASP A 133 -5.45 -13.18 -28.62
C ASP A 133 -5.58 -11.76 -29.22
N PHE A 134 -6.05 -10.85 -28.37
CA PHE A 134 -6.27 -9.43 -28.67
C PHE A 134 -5.29 -8.54 -27.90
N TYR A 135 -4.02 -8.92 -27.83
CA TYR A 135 -3.04 -8.27 -26.95
C TYR A 135 -2.93 -6.74 -27.12
N PHE A 136 -3.11 -6.25 -28.35
CA PHE A 136 -3.00 -4.82 -28.69
C PHE A 136 -4.36 -4.09 -28.79
N ALA A 137 -5.46 -4.77 -28.44
CA ALA A 137 -6.76 -4.12 -28.48
C ALA A 137 -6.89 -3.08 -27.36
N ASP A 138 -7.60 -1.99 -27.66
CA ASP A 138 -7.89 -0.94 -26.70
C ASP A 138 -9.37 -1.00 -26.31
N ALA A 139 -9.64 -1.34 -25.04
CA ALA A 139 -10.99 -1.49 -24.51
C ALA A 139 -11.74 -0.16 -24.44
N GLU A 140 -11.05 0.96 -24.22
CA GLU A 140 -11.67 2.29 -24.14
C GLU A 140 -12.11 2.78 -25.52
N ILE A 141 -11.26 2.56 -26.54
CA ILE A 141 -11.62 2.85 -27.93
C ILE A 141 -12.80 1.98 -28.36
N LEU A 142 -12.80 0.69 -27.99
CA LEU A 142 -13.88 -0.22 -28.33
C LEU A 142 -15.19 0.18 -27.65
N GLU A 143 -15.16 0.51 -26.36
CA GLU A 143 -16.30 1.03 -25.61
C GLU A 143 -16.89 2.26 -26.31
N LYS A 144 -16.05 3.23 -26.63
CA LYS A 144 -16.47 4.46 -27.32
C LYS A 144 -17.13 4.15 -28.66
N ASN A 145 -16.51 3.31 -29.49
CA ASN A 145 -17.04 2.97 -30.80
C ASN A 145 -18.39 2.21 -30.69
N MET A 146 -18.58 1.37 -29.67
CA MET A 146 -19.87 0.72 -29.41
C MET A 146 -20.93 1.71 -28.92
N LEU A 147 -20.56 2.67 -28.06
CA LEU A 147 -21.46 3.74 -27.61
C LEU A 147 -21.93 4.64 -28.76
N GLU A 148 -21.10 4.86 -29.78
CA GLU A 148 -21.49 5.60 -30.99
C GLU A 148 -22.63 4.90 -31.77
N LEU A 149 -22.82 3.58 -31.62
CA LEU A 149 -23.94 2.85 -32.22
C LEU A 149 -25.27 3.06 -31.50
N ILE A 150 -25.23 3.36 -30.20
CA ILE A 150 -26.41 3.54 -29.35
C ILE A 150 -26.24 4.80 -28.49
N PRO A 151 -26.57 5.99 -29.05
CA PRO A 151 -26.31 7.28 -28.39
C PRO A 151 -27.01 7.45 -27.03
N ASP A 152 -28.08 6.69 -26.76
CA ASP A 152 -28.82 6.73 -25.49
C ASP A 152 -28.07 6.05 -24.35
N TRP A 153 -27.06 5.23 -24.65
CA TRP A 153 -26.26 4.56 -23.64
C TRP A 153 -25.15 5.46 -23.13
N GLN A 154 -24.95 5.46 -21.81
CA GLN A 154 -23.92 6.26 -21.16
C GLN A 154 -22.63 5.48 -20.92
N ARG A 155 -22.70 4.14 -20.85
CA ARG A 155 -21.56 3.27 -20.52
C ARG A 155 -21.77 1.85 -21.01
N ILE A 156 -20.69 1.25 -21.54
CA ILE A 156 -20.56 -0.19 -21.79
C ILE A 156 -19.29 -0.67 -21.10
N ASP A 157 -19.41 -1.48 -20.06
CA ASP A 157 -18.27 -2.00 -19.29
C ASP A 157 -17.46 -2.98 -20.16
N THR A 158 -16.43 -2.47 -20.81
CA THR A 158 -15.61 -3.24 -21.76
C THR A 158 -14.34 -3.72 -21.09
N LYS A 159 -14.06 -5.02 -21.16
CA LYS A 159 -12.88 -5.64 -20.55
C LYS A 159 -12.09 -6.40 -21.59
N LEU A 160 -10.77 -6.23 -21.56
CA LEU A 160 -9.85 -7.02 -22.38
C LEU A 160 -9.27 -8.16 -21.54
N VAL A 161 -9.46 -9.39 -22.00
CA VAL A 161 -8.92 -10.60 -21.39
C VAL A 161 -8.06 -11.30 -22.43
N PHE A 162 -6.76 -11.04 -22.34
CA PHE A 162 -5.79 -11.72 -23.18
C PHE A 162 -5.68 -13.20 -22.83
N VAL A 163 -5.78 -14.04 -23.86
CA VAL A 163 -5.57 -15.49 -23.77
C VAL A 163 -4.46 -15.87 -24.74
N PRO A 164 -3.30 -16.35 -24.26
CA PRO A 164 -2.26 -16.81 -25.16
C PRO A 164 -2.76 -18.04 -25.92
N THR A 165 -2.57 -18.03 -27.25
CA THR A 165 -2.89 -19.17 -28.13
C THR A 165 -1.99 -20.38 -27.87
N GLU A 166 -0.75 -20.13 -27.46
CA GLU A 166 0.24 -21.16 -27.13
C GLU A 166 0.96 -20.80 -25.84
N ILE A 167 1.22 -21.81 -25.00
CA ILE A 167 1.98 -21.63 -23.76
C ILE A 167 3.46 -21.87 -24.06
N LYS A 168 4.24 -20.79 -24.12
CA LYS A 168 5.69 -20.86 -24.38
C LYS A 168 6.53 -20.55 -23.14
N SER A 169 5.90 -19.95 -22.12
CA SER A 169 6.57 -19.45 -20.93
C SER A 169 5.72 -19.61 -19.67
N GLN A 170 6.37 -19.46 -18.51
CA GLN A 170 5.65 -19.36 -17.23
C GLN A 170 4.71 -18.15 -17.18
N GLN A 171 5.05 -17.08 -17.90
CA GLN A 171 4.20 -15.90 -18.03
C GLN A 171 2.90 -16.25 -18.77
N ASP A 172 2.97 -17.02 -19.85
CA ASP A 172 1.78 -17.45 -20.60
C ASP A 172 0.87 -18.34 -19.74
N MET A 173 1.46 -19.25 -18.94
CA MET A 173 0.71 -20.05 -17.98
C MET A 173 -0.04 -19.17 -16.96
N ALA A 174 0.64 -18.16 -16.41
CA ALA A 174 0.03 -17.24 -15.46
C ALA A 174 -1.09 -16.40 -16.10
N MET A 175 -0.90 -15.96 -17.35
CA MET A 175 -1.92 -15.24 -18.11
C MET A 175 -3.14 -16.11 -18.38
N GLN A 176 -2.95 -17.37 -18.75
CA GLN A 176 -4.04 -18.33 -18.96
C GLN A 176 -4.80 -18.62 -17.66
N GLN A 177 -4.10 -18.81 -16.53
CA GLN A 177 -4.76 -18.97 -15.23
C GLN A 177 -5.59 -17.74 -14.85
N LYS A 178 -5.04 -16.54 -15.10
CA LYS A 178 -5.76 -15.28 -14.89
C LYS A 178 -6.99 -15.18 -15.79
N SER A 179 -6.91 -15.57 -17.06
CA SER A 179 -8.05 -15.48 -17.99
C SER A 179 -9.20 -16.39 -17.57
N VAL A 180 -8.90 -17.61 -17.08
CA VAL A 180 -9.91 -18.51 -16.51
C VAL A 180 -10.59 -17.87 -15.29
N LEU A 181 -9.82 -17.27 -14.38
CA LEU A 181 -10.39 -16.57 -13.22
C LEU A 181 -11.30 -15.41 -13.65
N MET A 182 -10.85 -14.59 -14.61
CA MET A 182 -11.65 -13.49 -15.16
C MET A 182 -12.95 -13.99 -15.80
N LEU A 183 -12.91 -15.08 -16.57
CA LEU A 183 -14.10 -15.70 -17.18
C LEU A 183 -15.13 -16.13 -16.13
N MET A 184 -14.68 -16.67 -14.99
CA MET A 184 -15.53 -17.13 -13.91
C MET A 184 -16.16 -15.99 -13.09
N THR A 185 -15.41 -14.90 -12.92
CA THR A 185 -15.75 -13.79 -12.00
C THR A 185 -16.46 -12.63 -12.68
N GLU A 186 -16.05 -12.24 -13.89
CA GLU A 186 -16.57 -11.04 -14.57
C GLU A 186 -17.92 -11.27 -15.26
N ARG A 187 -18.24 -12.51 -15.63
CA ARG A 187 -19.53 -12.96 -16.20
C ARG A 187 -20.21 -11.93 -17.11
N SER A 188 -19.49 -11.45 -18.12
CA SER A 188 -20.00 -10.43 -19.03
C SER A 188 -21.22 -10.91 -19.83
N GLU A 189 -22.07 -9.98 -20.26
CA GLU A 189 -23.25 -10.31 -21.06
C GLU A 189 -22.88 -10.71 -22.50
N LEU A 190 -21.85 -10.09 -23.07
CA LEU A 190 -21.36 -10.38 -24.42
C LEU A 190 -19.88 -10.68 -24.41
N TYR A 191 -19.47 -11.57 -25.30
CA TYR A 191 -18.08 -11.92 -25.52
C TYR A 191 -17.71 -11.68 -26.97
N ILE A 192 -16.66 -10.91 -27.21
CA ILE A 192 -16.00 -10.79 -28.51
C ILE A 192 -14.77 -11.68 -28.45
N THR A 193 -14.70 -12.69 -29.31
CA THR A 193 -13.67 -13.72 -29.24
C THR A 193 -13.00 -13.94 -30.59
N ASP A 194 -11.79 -14.49 -30.55
CA ASP A 194 -11.21 -15.16 -31.72
C ASP A 194 -11.89 -16.53 -31.95
N GLU A 195 -11.60 -17.17 -33.08
CA GLU A 195 -12.17 -18.46 -33.48
C GLU A 195 -11.86 -19.60 -32.48
N LEU A 196 -10.64 -19.63 -31.93
CA LEU A 196 -10.21 -20.69 -31.02
C LEU A 196 -10.91 -20.55 -29.66
N SER A 197 -10.94 -19.33 -29.15
CA SER A 197 -11.62 -18.94 -27.92
C SER A 197 -13.13 -19.16 -28.03
N PHE A 198 -13.74 -18.80 -29.18
CA PHE A 198 -15.15 -19.08 -29.47
C PHE A 198 -15.47 -20.56 -29.33
N LYS A 199 -14.71 -21.42 -30.03
CA LYS A 199 -14.91 -22.88 -30.01
C LYS A 199 -14.74 -23.45 -28.61
N ASN A 200 -13.69 -23.08 -27.91
CA ASN A 200 -13.39 -23.58 -26.56
C ASN A 200 -14.49 -23.19 -25.56
N LEU A 201 -14.97 -21.95 -25.61
CA LEU A 201 -16.02 -21.47 -24.72
C LEU A 201 -17.39 -22.04 -25.08
N SER A 202 -17.71 -22.16 -26.36
CA SER A 202 -18.96 -22.77 -26.83
C SER A 202 -19.05 -24.24 -26.42
N ALA A 203 -17.94 -24.98 -26.55
CA ALA A 203 -17.86 -26.38 -26.11
C ALA A 203 -18.23 -26.54 -24.63
N GLN A 204 -17.80 -25.59 -23.79
CA GLN A 204 -18.10 -25.56 -22.35
C GLN A 204 -19.50 -25.01 -22.01
N GLY A 205 -20.38 -24.81 -23.00
CA GLY A 205 -21.72 -24.27 -22.79
C GLY A 205 -21.73 -22.83 -22.27
N ALA A 206 -20.68 -22.04 -22.56
CA ALA A 206 -20.57 -20.68 -22.05
C ALA A 206 -21.56 -19.69 -22.68
N PHE A 207 -22.13 -20.04 -23.84
CA PHE A 207 -22.94 -19.14 -24.66
C PHE A 207 -24.37 -19.64 -24.86
N VAL A 208 -25.29 -18.69 -24.98
CA VAL A 208 -26.71 -18.90 -25.31
C VAL A 208 -26.83 -19.26 -26.79
N ASN A 209 -27.69 -20.24 -27.09
CA ASN A 209 -27.99 -20.62 -28.46
C ASN A 209 -28.71 -19.46 -29.17
N LEU A 210 -28.23 -19.05 -30.35
CA LEU A 210 -28.83 -17.93 -31.08
C LEU A 210 -30.30 -18.18 -31.43
N LYS A 211 -30.72 -19.44 -31.67
CA LYS A 211 -32.13 -19.77 -31.91
C LYS A 211 -33.02 -19.47 -30.71
N GLU A 212 -32.51 -19.69 -29.50
CA GLU A 212 -33.22 -19.42 -28.26
C GLU A 212 -33.37 -17.91 -28.05
N PHE A 213 -32.30 -17.17 -28.27
CA PHE A 213 -32.32 -15.71 -28.22
C PHE A 213 -33.29 -15.12 -29.27
N GLU A 214 -33.19 -15.55 -30.53
CA GLU A 214 -34.02 -15.07 -31.64
C GLU A 214 -35.50 -15.39 -31.49
N ALA A 215 -35.87 -16.38 -30.67
CA ALA A 215 -37.28 -16.69 -30.39
C ALA A 215 -38.01 -15.53 -29.68
N SER A 216 -37.27 -14.69 -28.95
CA SER A 216 -37.81 -13.52 -28.23
C SER A 216 -37.29 -12.19 -28.79
N HIS A 217 -36.09 -12.18 -29.38
CA HIS A 217 -35.43 -11.01 -29.93
C HIS A 217 -34.98 -11.29 -31.37
N PRO A 218 -35.88 -11.21 -32.36
CA PRO A 218 -35.56 -11.55 -33.75
C PRO A 218 -34.43 -10.67 -34.29
N LEU A 219 -33.39 -11.29 -34.84
CA LEU A 219 -32.28 -10.62 -35.49
C LEU A 219 -32.25 -10.98 -36.97
N ASN A 220 -31.88 -10.05 -37.85
CA ASN A 220 -31.71 -10.34 -39.28
C ASN A 220 -30.25 -10.71 -39.56
N ILE A 221 -29.81 -11.86 -39.04
CA ILE A 221 -28.41 -12.30 -39.15
C ILE A 221 -28.18 -12.94 -40.53
N PRO A 222 -27.23 -12.44 -41.36
CA PRO A 222 -26.85 -13.10 -42.60
C PRO A 222 -26.33 -14.52 -42.34
N ALA A 223 -26.76 -15.50 -43.15
CA ALA A 223 -26.45 -16.91 -42.92
C ALA A 223 -24.95 -17.23 -42.92
N ASP A 224 -24.15 -16.48 -43.70
CA ASP A 224 -22.69 -16.59 -43.78
C ASP A 224 -21.96 -15.99 -42.57
N LYS A 225 -22.63 -15.15 -41.78
CA LYS A 225 -22.11 -14.59 -40.53
C LYS A 225 -22.42 -15.45 -39.32
N ILE A 226 -23.35 -16.41 -39.42
CA ILE A 226 -23.64 -17.33 -38.32
C ILE A 226 -22.43 -18.25 -38.10
N ARG A 227 -21.95 -18.30 -36.86
CA ARG A 227 -20.90 -19.20 -36.41
C ARG A 227 -21.50 -20.29 -35.53
N LYS A 228 -21.27 -21.52 -35.95
CA LYS A 228 -21.79 -22.70 -35.27
C LYS A 228 -20.71 -23.32 -34.41
N ALA A 229 -21.16 -23.93 -33.33
CA ALA A 229 -20.33 -24.74 -32.45
C ALA A 229 -21.18 -25.87 -31.87
N LYS A 230 -20.53 -26.83 -31.22
CA LYS A 230 -21.18 -27.92 -30.52
C LYS A 230 -20.82 -27.81 -29.04
N SER A 231 -21.79 -27.53 -28.19
CA SER A 231 -21.62 -27.60 -26.73
C SER A 231 -21.64 -29.06 -26.25
N GLU A 232 -21.22 -29.29 -25.00
CA GLU A 232 -21.29 -30.62 -24.36
C GLU A 232 -22.70 -31.20 -24.33
N ASP A 233 -23.73 -30.35 -24.24
CA ASP A 233 -25.13 -30.76 -24.17
C ASP A 233 -25.76 -30.98 -25.57
N ASP A 234 -25.09 -30.58 -26.64
CA ASP A 234 -25.60 -30.69 -27.99
C ASP A 234 -25.33 -32.04 -28.64
N THR A 235 -26.30 -32.54 -29.39
CA THR A 235 -26.10 -33.69 -30.29
C THR A 235 -25.46 -33.28 -31.63
N GLU A 236 -25.75 -32.07 -32.11
CA GLU A 236 -25.35 -31.51 -33.41
C GLU A 236 -24.86 -30.06 -33.28
N GLU A 237 -24.17 -29.54 -34.29
CA GLU A 237 -23.75 -28.13 -34.29
C GLU A 237 -24.94 -27.16 -34.28
N GLN A 238 -24.91 -26.22 -33.34
CA GLN A 238 -25.91 -25.17 -33.16
C GLN A 238 -25.29 -23.78 -33.36
N PRO A 239 -26.10 -22.75 -33.72
CA PRO A 239 -25.60 -21.39 -33.87
C PRO A 239 -25.37 -20.74 -32.49
N TYR A 240 -24.16 -20.28 -32.24
CA TYR A 240 -23.77 -19.66 -30.95
C TYR A 240 -23.09 -18.30 -31.08
N GLY A 241 -22.63 -17.96 -32.28
CA GLY A 241 -21.90 -16.71 -32.49
C GLY A 241 -22.24 -16.04 -33.82
N ILE A 242 -21.91 -14.76 -33.90
CA ILE A 242 -22.07 -13.94 -35.08
C ILE A 242 -20.69 -13.41 -35.45
N ASP A 243 -20.25 -13.66 -36.68
CA ASP A 243 -19.02 -13.09 -37.22
C ASP A 243 -19.22 -11.59 -37.45
N ILE A 244 -18.44 -10.79 -36.74
CA ILE A 244 -18.40 -9.32 -36.82
C ILE A 244 -17.05 -8.84 -37.37
N THR A 245 -16.33 -9.70 -38.09
CA THR A 245 -15.04 -9.37 -38.71
C THR A 245 -15.20 -8.20 -39.67
N GLY A 246 -14.34 -7.20 -39.50
CA GLY A 246 -14.38 -5.96 -40.29
C GLY A 246 -15.41 -4.95 -39.82
N ASN A 247 -16.11 -5.19 -38.70
CA ASN A 247 -17.06 -4.22 -38.17
C ASN A 247 -16.36 -2.88 -37.82
N PRO A 248 -16.96 -1.73 -38.16
CA PRO A 248 -16.44 -0.40 -37.81
C PRO A 248 -16.16 -0.16 -36.33
N ILE A 249 -16.73 -0.93 -35.40
CA ILE A 249 -16.38 -0.83 -33.98
C ILE A 249 -14.90 -1.09 -33.69
N PHE A 250 -14.20 -1.76 -34.61
CA PHE A 250 -12.78 -2.05 -34.51
C PHE A 250 -11.90 -0.98 -35.19
N LYS A 251 -12.48 0.15 -35.61
CA LYS A 251 -11.72 1.25 -36.18
C LYS A 251 -10.70 1.77 -35.17
N ASN A 252 -9.45 1.90 -35.63
CA ASN A 252 -8.29 2.28 -34.81
C ASN A 252 -7.91 1.26 -33.73
N ILE A 253 -8.39 0.01 -33.84
CA ILE A 253 -8.01 -1.09 -32.95
C ILE A 253 -7.19 -2.08 -33.77
N GLU A 254 -6.00 -2.43 -33.28
CA GLU A 254 -5.16 -3.43 -33.91
C GLU A 254 -5.65 -4.83 -33.54
N LEU A 255 -6.33 -5.47 -34.49
CA LEU A 255 -6.69 -6.88 -34.41
C LEU A 255 -5.67 -7.66 -35.25
N ASN A 256 -5.05 -8.70 -34.69
CA ASN A 256 -4.01 -9.52 -35.33
C ASN A 256 -4.54 -10.39 -36.50
N GLY A 257 -5.37 -9.83 -37.39
CA GLY A 257 -5.96 -10.52 -38.55
C GLY A 257 -6.97 -11.60 -38.19
N GLN A 258 -7.48 -11.60 -36.96
CA GLN A 258 -8.33 -12.66 -36.45
C GLN A 258 -9.79 -12.47 -36.86
N HIS A 259 -10.47 -13.59 -37.14
CA HIS A 259 -11.92 -13.63 -37.17
C HIS A 259 -12.43 -13.21 -35.79
N THR A 260 -13.33 -12.22 -35.77
CA THR A 260 -13.95 -11.72 -34.54
C THR A 260 -15.39 -12.20 -34.49
N ILE A 261 -15.71 -12.94 -33.44
CA ILE A 261 -17.01 -13.55 -33.24
C ILE A 261 -17.61 -12.97 -31.98
N ILE A 262 -18.81 -12.43 -32.07
CA ILE A 262 -19.57 -12.02 -30.89
C ILE A 262 -20.52 -13.14 -30.48
N ALA A 263 -20.56 -13.45 -29.19
CA ALA A 263 -21.40 -14.48 -28.60
C ALA A 263 -22.11 -13.98 -27.34
N ILE A 264 -23.29 -14.53 -27.07
CA ILE A 264 -24.18 -14.11 -25.98
C ILE A 264 -23.95 -14.99 -24.77
N ARG A 265 -23.70 -14.40 -23.60
CA ARG A 265 -23.75 -15.07 -22.28
C ARG A 265 -24.78 -14.41 -21.35
N ALA A 266 -25.41 -13.34 -21.81
CA ALA A 266 -26.40 -12.56 -21.09
C ALA A 266 -27.54 -13.43 -20.56
N LYS A 267 -27.96 -13.14 -19.34
CA LYS A 267 -29.24 -13.61 -18.81
C LYS A 267 -30.39 -12.90 -19.52
N GLU A 268 -31.56 -13.52 -19.53
CA GLU A 268 -32.79 -12.97 -20.15
C GLU A 268 -33.10 -11.52 -19.76
N GLU A 269 -32.85 -11.13 -18.50
CA GLU A 269 -33.06 -9.75 -18.01
C GLU A 269 -32.23 -8.67 -18.72
N LYS A 270 -31.20 -9.08 -19.47
CA LYS A 270 -30.33 -8.20 -20.27
C LYS A 270 -30.57 -8.32 -21.77
N TRP A 271 -31.48 -9.21 -22.21
CA TRP A 271 -31.65 -9.52 -23.63
C TRP A 271 -32.14 -8.34 -24.47
N ASP A 272 -32.96 -7.43 -23.93
CA ASP A 272 -33.40 -6.23 -24.65
C ASP A 272 -32.18 -5.38 -25.09
N ASN A 273 -31.29 -5.07 -24.14
CA ASN A 273 -30.08 -4.31 -24.42
C ASN A 273 -29.14 -5.10 -25.33
N THR A 274 -28.99 -6.40 -25.09
CA THR A 274 -28.17 -7.29 -25.93
C THR A 274 -28.65 -7.28 -27.38
N GLY A 275 -29.96 -7.41 -27.61
CA GLY A 275 -30.58 -7.42 -28.92
C GLY A 275 -30.35 -6.10 -29.65
N LEU A 276 -30.53 -4.97 -28.95
CA LEU A 276 -30.28 -3.64 -29.52
C LEU A 276 -28.84 -3.48 -30.01
N LEU A 277 -27.84 -3.89 -29.22
CA LEU A 277 -26.44 -3.82 -29.63
C LEU A 277 -26.13 -4.78 -30.79
N LEU A 278 -26.59 -6.03 -30.71
CA LEU A 278 -26.38 -7.01 -31.78
C LEU A 278 -27.02 -6.55 -33.09
N GLU A 279 -28.21 -5.99 -33.07
CA GLU A 279 -28.87 -5.45 -34.25
C GLU A 279 -28.01 -4.37 -34.93
N LYS A 280 -27.49 -3.41 -34.14
CA LYS A 280 -26.59 -2.38 -34.67
C LYS A 280 -25.30 -2.96 -35.24
N LEU A 281 -24.70 -3.92 -34.54
CA LEU A 281 -23.48 -4.57 -35.01
C LEU A 281 -23.72 -5.32 -36.32
N ILE A 282 -24.82 -6.05 -36.45
CA ILE A 282 -25.16 -6.76 -37.68
C ILE A 282 -25.35 -5.77 -38.84
N GLN A 283 -26.06 -4.65 -38.61
CA GLN A 283 -26.31 -3.63 -39.62
C GLN A 283 -25.04 -2.91 -40.10
N THR A 284 -24.01 -2.79 -39.25
CA THR A 284 -22.75 -2.13 -39.59
C THR A 284 -21.65 -3.09 -40.05
N THR A 285 -21.86 -4.40 -39.93
CA THR A 285 -20.89 -5.40 -40.39
C THR A 285 -20.97 -5.51 -41.93
N PRO A 286 -19.84 -5.39 -42.65
CA PRO A 286 -19.81 -5.48 -44.10
C PRO A 286 -20.02 -6.92 -44.63
#